data_AF-A0A7G2FKL7-F1
#
_entry.id   AF-A0A7G2FKL7-F1
#
_cell.length_a   1.000
_cell.length_b   1.000
_cell.length_c   1.000
_cell.angle_alpha   90.00
_cell.angle_beta   90.00
_cell.angle_gamma   90.00
#
_symmetry.space_group_name_H-M   'P 1'
#
loop_
_entity.id
_entity.type
_entity.pdbx_description
1 polymer ?
#
loop_
_entity_poly.entity_id
_entity_poly.type
_entity_poly.pdbx_seq_one_letter_code
_entity_poly.pdbx_strand_id
1 'polypeptide(L)' 'MGVFSFVCKSKGGEWTAKQHEGDLEASASSTYDLQRKLVQTALSADSSGGVQSSFSLVSPTSAVFVVSLSLISFISGS' A
#
# COMPACT_ATOMS: atom_id res chain seq x y z
N MET A 1 -4.22 -5.73 -14.96
CA MET A 1 -2.92 -6.00 -14.30
C MET A 1 -2.32 -4.66 -13.90
N GLY A 2 -2.84 -4.05 -12.83
CA GLY A 2 -2.37 -2.74 -12.36
C GLY A 2 -1.37 -2.93 -11.22
N VAL A 3 -0.17 -2.36 -11.34
CA VAL A 3 0.80 -2.31 -10.24
C VAL A 3 0.80 -0.89 -9.69
N PHE A 4 0.43 -0.77 -8.43
CA PHE A 4 0.37 0.48 -7.69
C PHE A 4 1.59 0.55 -6.79
N SER A 5 2.53 1.42 -7.13
CA SER A 5 3.71 1.64 -6.30
C SER A 5 3.47 2.81 -5.36
N PHE A 6 3.71 2.62 -4.07
CA PHE A 6 3.59 3.62 -3.02
C PHE A 6 4.93 3.80 -2.31
N VAL A 7 5.29 5.05 -2.08
CA VAL A 7 6.47 5.43 -1.30
C VAL A 7 5.99 5.79 0.10
N CYS A 8 6.38 5.00 1.08
CA CYS A 8 6.10 5.21 2.49
C CYS A 8 7.27 5.94 3.16
N LYS A 9 6.98 6.96 3.94
CA LYS A 9 7.97 7.77 4.63
C LYS A 9 7.48 8.08 6.04
N SER A 10 8.34 7.88 7.02
CA SER A 10 8.09 8.28 8.39
C SER A 10 8.61 9.70 8.60
N LYS A 11 7.76 10.59 9.13
CA LYS A 11 8.16 11.93 9.54
C LYS A 11 7.50 12.26 10.88
N GLY A 12 8.32 12.51 11.90
CA GLY A 12 7.84 12.99 13.20
C GLY A 12 6.92 12.03 13.96
N GLY A 13 7.03 10.71 13.72
CA GLY A 13 6.18 9.70 14.36
C GLY A 13 4.93 9.31 13.57
N GLU A 14 4.66 9.97 12.45
CA GLU A 14 3.60 9.59 11.52
C GLU A 14 4.18 8.99 10.23
N TRP A 15 3.55 7.95 9.72
CA TRP A 15 3.87 7.35 8.44
C TRP A 15 2.93 7.89 7.36
N THR A 16 3.52 8.38 6.28
CA THR A 16 2.82 8.88 5.10
C THR A 16 3.19 8.00 3.91
N ALA A 17 2.23 7.64 3.10
CA ALA A 17 2.41 6.88 1.87
C ALA A 17 1.82 7.67 0.71
N LYS A 18 2.61 7.83 -0.35
CA LYS A 18 2.17 8.52 -1.57
C LYS A 18 2.39 7.60 -2.77
N GLN A 19 1.39 7.47 -3.62
CA GLN A 19 1.52 6.73 -4.86
C GLN A 19 2.56 7.40 -5.76
N HIS A 20 3.45 6.60 -6.34
CA HIS A 20 4.46 7.09 -7.29
C HIS A 20 3.82 7.46 -8.64
N GLU A 21 2.86 6.66 -9.09
CA GLU A 21 2.15 6.84 -10.36
C GLU A 21 0.66 7.08 -10.09
N GLY A 22 0.33 8.24 -9.52
CA GLY A 22 -1.04 8.69 -9.26
C GLY A 22 -1.13 9.71 -8.11
N ASP A 23 -2.35 10.03 -7.69
CA ASP A 23 -2.64 11.01 -6.63
C ASP A 23 -3.16 10.36 -5.33
N LEU A 24 -3.08 9.03 -5.22
CA LEU A 24 -3.52 8.32 -4.02
C LEU A 24 -2.48 8.48 -2.91
N GLU A 25 -2.88 9.12 -1.83
CA GLU A 25 -2.08 9.29 -0.62
C GLU A 25 -2.82 8.83 0.63
N ALA A 26 -2.04 8.31 1.59
CA ALA A 26 -2.54 7.84 2.87
C ALA A 26 -1.56 8.24 3.98
N SER A 27 -2.08 8.59 5.14
CA SER A 27 -1.30 8.79 6.36
C SER A 27 -1.86 7.95 7.50
N ALA A 28 -0.95 7.46 8.35
CA ALA A 28 -1.29 6.69 9.54
C ALA A 28 -0.17 6.79 10.57
N SER A 29 -0.53 6.67 11.85
CA SER A 29 0.45 6.65 12.94
C SER A 29 1.30 5.37 12.96
N SER A 30 0.89 4.32 12.24
CA SER A 30 1.58 3.02 12.21
C SER A 30 1.57 2.43 10.80
N THR A 31 2.60 1.64 10.47
CA THR A 31 2.74 0.96 9.17
C THR A 31 1.61 -0.02 8.91
N TYR A 32 1.04 -0.62 9.96
CA TYR A 32 -0.08 -1.56 9.84
C TYR A 32 -1.36 -0.89 9.33
N ASP A 33 -1.76 0.24 9.94
CA ASP A 33 -2.89 1.04 9.48
C ASP A 33 -2.64 1.61 8.09
N LEU A 34 -1.40 2.01 7.81
CA LEU A 34 -1.00 2.53 6.50
C LEU A 34 -1.22 1.48 5.41
N GLN A 35 -0.74 0.25 5.61
CA GLN A 35 -0.91 -0.85 4.66
C GLN A 35 -2.39 -1.15 4.42
N ARG A 36 -3.21 -1.20 5.46
CA ARG A 36 -4.66 -1.42 5.34
C ARG A 36 -5.35 -0.33 4.52
N LYS A 37 -5.04 0.95 4.80
CA LYS A 37 -5.54 2.08 4.00
C LYS A 37 -5.14 1.94 2.54
N LEU A 38 -3.86 1.71 2.27
CA LEU A 38 -3.34 1.58 0.90
C LEU A 38 -3.99 0.43 0.13
N VAL A 39 -4.18 -0.72 0.78
CA VAL A 39 -4.88 -1.88 0.20
C VAL A 39 -6.33 -1.54 -0.10
N GLN A 40 -7.05 -0.89 0.83
CA GLN A 40 -8.43 -0.48 0.62
C GLN A 40 -8.56 0.56 -0.52
N THR A 41 -7.61 1.48 -0.60
CA THR A 41 -7.53 2.49 -1.66
C THR A 41 -7.27 1.84 -3.01
N ALA A 42 -6.35 0.88 -3.10
CA ALA A 42 -6.09 0.12 -4.33
C ALA A 42 -7.31 -0.72 -4.75
N LEU A 43 -7.98 -1.39 -3.81
CA LEU A 43 -9.23 -2.13 -4.04
C LEU A 43 -10.38 -1.23 -4.51
N SER A 44 -10.46 0.00 -3.99
CA SER A 44 -11.46 0.97 -4.43
C SER A 44 -11.15 1.52 -5.83
N ALA A 45 -9.86 1.62 -6.19
CA ALA A 45 -9.42 2.10 -7.49
C ALA A 45 -9.62 1.06 -8.60
N ASP A 46 -9.44 -0.23 -8.31
CA ASP A 46 -9.65 -1.31 -9.26
C ASP A 46 -10.36 -2.48 -8.56
N SER A 47 -11.66 -2.60 -8.85
CA SER A 47 -12.59 -3.55 -8.21
C SER A 47 -12.46 -4.99 -8.73
N SER A 48 -11.30 -5.39 -9.28
CA SER A 48 -11.14 -6.66 -9.99
C SER A 48 -9.94 -7.47 -9.52
N GLY A 49 -10.17 -8.33 -8.51
CA GLY A 49 -9.28 -9.45 -8.18
C GLY A 49 -8.37 -9.24 -6.97
N GLY A 50 -7.71 -10.32 -6.55
CA GLY A 50 -6.95 -10.37 -5.31
C GLY A 50 -5.76 -9.43 -5.26
N VAL A 51 -5.55 -8.92 -4.06
CA VAL A 51 -4.53 -7.93 -3.76
C VAL A 51 -3.27 -8.65 -3.28
N GLN A 52 -2.20 -8.54 -4.06
CA GLN A 52 -0.87 -8.91 -3.59
C GLN A 52 -0.18 -7.62 -3.21
N SER A 53 0.25 -7.53 -1.95
CA SER A 53 1.03 -6.39 -1.48
C SER A 53 2.43 -6.85 -1.08
N SER A 54 3.41 -5.99 -1.27
CA SER A 54 4.78 -6.23 -0.82
C SER A 54 5.30 -4.95 -0.17
N PHE A 55 5.74 -5.10 1.08
CA PHE A 55 6.29 -4.02 1.87
C PHE A 55 7.78 -4.25 2.08
N SER A 56 8.61 -3.32 1.60
CA SER A 56 10.06 -3.35 1.74
C SER A 56 10.53 -2.12 2.50
N LEU A 57 11.08 -2.35 3.70
CA LEU A 57 11.74 -1.31 4.47
C LEU A 57 13.13 -1.04 3.89
N VAL A 58 13.35 0.16 3.36
CA VAL A 58 14.65 0.59 2.83
C VAL A 58 15.47 1.27 3.93
N SER A 59 14.79 1.89 4.90
CA SER A 59 15.39 2.64 5.99
C SER A 59 14.45 2.63 7.20
N PRO A 60 14.94 2.90 8.43
CA PRO A 60 14.07 3.02 9.61
C PRO A 60 12.99 4.10 9.47
N THR A 61 13.14 5.02 8.52
CA THR A 61 12.20 6.11 8.23
C THR A 61 11.64 6.08 6.80
N SER A 62 11.92 5.05 6.00
CA SER A 62 11.48 4.97 4.60
C SER A 62 11.20 3.53 4.19
N ALA A 63 10.05 3.32 3.57
CA ALA A 63 9.64 2.03 3.06
C ALA A 63 9.00 2.20 1.69
N VAL A 64 9.03 1.15 0.89
CA VAL A 64 8.31 1.09 -0.38
C VAL A 64 7.24 0.04 -0.23
N PHE A 65 6.03 0.38 -0.63
CA PHE A 65 4.88 -0.53 -0.63
C PHE A 65 4.36 -0.65 -2.05
N VAL A 66 4.42 -1.84 -2.61
CA VAL A 66 3.88 -2.11 -3.94
C VAL A 66 2.66 -2.99 -3.81
N VAL A 67 1.58 -2.59 -4.46
CA VAL A 67 0.32 -3.34 -4.51
C VAL A 67 0.08 -3.75 -5.95
N SER A 68 0.10 -5.04 -6.21
CA SER A 68 -0.26 -5.65 -7.48
C SER A 68 -1.67 -6.22 -7.37
N LEU A 69 -2.57 -5.70 -8.22
CA LEU A 69 -3.92 -6.25 -8.37
C LEU A 69 -3.89 -7.26 -9.52
N SER A 70 -4.08 -8.52 -9.17
CA SER A 70 -4.14 -9.65 -10.10
C SER A 70 -5.51 -10.30 -10.01
N LEU A 71 -6.01 -10.89 -11.10
CA LEU A 71 -7.33 -11.53 -11.18
C LEU A 71 -7.49 -12.78 -10.27
N ILE A 72 -6.55 -13.04 -9.37
CA ILE A 72 -6.52 -14.21 -8.49
C ILE A 72 -6.92 -13.75 -7.10
N SER A 73 -8.18 -13.99 -6.72
CA SER A 73 -8.75 -13.76 -5.39
C SER A 73 -7.81 -14.28 -4.30
N PHE A 74 -7.17 -13.38 -3.56
CA PHE A 74 -6.31 -13.77 -2.44
C PHE A 74 -7.21 -14.09 -1.26
N ILE A 75 -7.22 -15.38 -0.92
CA ILE A 75 -7.89 -15.98 0.21
C ILE A 75 -7.24 -15.38 1.46
N SER A 76 -7.96 -14.50 2.15
CA SER A 76 -7.63 -14.13 3.52
C SER A 76 -7.84 -15.37 4.39
N GLY A 77 -6.78 -15.94 4.94
CA GLY A 77 -6.85 -16.93 6.01
C GLY A 77 -5.46 -17.26 6.53
N SER A 78 -5.20 -17.32 7.82
CA SER A 78 -5.97 -16.92 9.01
C SER A 78 -4.97 -16.77 10.15
#